data_AF-A0A379TUN5-F1
#
_entry.id   AF-A0A379TUN5-F1
#
_cell.length_a   1.000
_cell.length_b   1.000
_cell.length_c   1.000
_cell.angle_alpha   90.00
_cell.angle_beta   90.00
_cell.angle_gamma   90.00
#
_symmetry.space_group_name_H-M   'P 1'
#
loop_
_entity.id
_entity.type
_entity.pdbx_description
1 polymer ?
#
loop_
_entity_poly.entity_id
_entity_poly.type
_entity_poly.pdbx_seq_one_letter_code
_entity_poly.pdbx_strand_id
1 'polypeptide(L)'
;MAEKQTAKRNRREEILQSLALMLESSDGSQRITTAKLAASVGVSEAALYRHFPSKTRMFDSLIEFIEDSLITRINLILKDEKDTSTRLRLIVLLILGFGERNPGLTRILTGTR
;
A
#
# COMPACT_ATOMS: atom_id res chain seq x y z
N MET A 1 -27.43 -5.84 8.90
CA MET A 1 -26.78 -5.10 7.79
C MET A 1 -25.26 -4.94 7.95
N ALA A 2 -24.60 -5.47 9.01
CA ALA A 2 -23.17 -5.30 9.25
C ALA A 2 -22.25 -6.26 8.44
N GLU A 3 -22.71 -7.47 8.11
CA GLU A 3 -21.86 -8.50 7.44
C GLU A 3 -21.46 -8.16 6.00
N LYS A 4 -22.29 -7.40 5.27
CA LYS A 4 -21.96 -6.97 3.89
C LYS A 4 -20.87 -5.89 3.84
N GLN A 5 -20.67 -5.13 4.91
CA GLN A 5 -19.64 -4.08 4.96
C GLN A 5 -18.26 -4.64 5.32
N THR A 6 -18.18 -5.62 6.23
CA THR A 6 -16.93 -6.31 6.59
C THR A 6 -16.37 -7.12 5.41
N ALA A 7 -17.21 -7.86 4.67
CA ALA A 7 -16.77 -8.59 3.48
C ALA A 7 -16.33 -7.67 2.33
N LYS A 8 -16.99 -6.51 2.14
CA LYS A 8 -16.65 -5.54 1.08
C LYS A 8 -15.36 -4.78 1.39
N ARG A 9 -15.06 -4.52 2.66
CA ARG A 9 -13.81 -3.91 3.12
C ARG A 9 -12.62 -4.85 2.88
N ASN A 10 -12.80 -6.14 3.17
CA ASN A 10 -11.78 -7.17 2.94
C ASN A 10 -11.36 -7.21 1.45
N ARG A 11 -12.31 -7.19 0.51
CA ARG A 11 -11.97 -7.25 -0.93
C ARG A 11 -11.15 -6.05 -1.42
N ARG A 12 -11.43 -4.84 -0.92
CA ARG A 12 -10.66 -3.63 -1.31
C ARG A 12 -9.21 -3.76 -0.82
N GLU A 13 -9.03 -4.21 0.42
CA GLU A 13 -7.72 -4.44 1.04
C GLU A 13 -6.93 -5.55 0.33
N GLU A 14 -7.60 -6.66 -0.01
CA GLU A 14 -7.00 -7.77 -0.78
C GLU A 14 -6.48 -7.31 -2.16
N ILE A 15 -7.24 -6.44 -2.86
CA ILE A 15 -6.79 -5.85 -4.13
C ILE A 15 -5.55 -4.97 -3.92
N LEU A 16 -5.51 -4.16 -2.87
CA LEU A 16 -4.34 -3.32 -2.56
C LEU A 16 -3.12 -4.16 -2.18
N GLN A 17 -3.31 -5.22 -1.40
CA GLN A 17 -2.25 -6.16 -1.05
C GLN A 17 -1.70 -6.86 -2.30
N SER A 18 -2.58 -7.34 -3.18
CA SER A 18 -2.13 -7.95 -4.44
C SER A 18 -1.40 -6.95 -5.31
N LEU A 19 -1.85 -5.70 -5.38
CA LEU A 19 -1.15 -4.64 -6.12
C LEU A 19 0.24 -4.36 -5.53
N ALA A 20 0.34 -4.28 -4.19
CA ALA A 20 1.60 -4.10 -3.49
C ALA A 20 2.59 -5.24 -3.80
N LEU A 21 2.14 -6.50 -3.73
CA LEU A 21 2.97 -7.66 -4.06
C LEU A 21 3.43 -7.64 -5.52
N MET A 22 2.56 -7.24 -6.45
CA MET A 22 2.94 -7.09 -7.86
C MET A 22 4.00 -6.01 -8.06
N LEU A 23 3.93 -4.89 -7.31
CA LEU A 23 4.93 -3.82 -7.37
C LEU A 23 6.30 -4.25 -6.84
N GLU A 24 6.32 -5.13 -5.84
CA GLU A 24 7.55 -5.68 -5.27
C GLU A 24 8.15 -6.84 -6.07
N SER A 25 7.35 -7.48 -6.92
CA SER A 25 7.86 -8.52 -7.81
C SER A 25 8.91 -7.96 -8.78
N SER A 26 9.81 -8.81 -9.28
CA SER A 26 10.82 -8.45 -10.28
C SER A 26 10.23 -7.87 -11.59
N ASP A 27 8.95 -8.15 -11.84
CA ASP A 27 8.15 -7.54 -12.92
C ASP A 27 7.62 -6.13 -12.55
N GLY A 28 7.94 -5.57 -11.39
CA GLY A 28 7.51 -4.24 -10.95
C GLY A 28 8.12 -3.09 -11.78
N SER A 29 9.12 -3.39 -12.62
CA SER A 29 9.61 -2.53 -13.70
C SER A 29 8.73 -2.60 -14.95
N GLN A 30 7.96 -3.69 -15.11
CA GLN A 30 6.96 -3.84 -16.16
C GLN A 30 5.64 -3.19 -15.75
N ARG A 31 4.94 -2.67 -16.74
CA ARG A 31 3.68 -1.96 -16.56
C ARG A 31 2.61 -2.89 -15.96
N ILE A 32 2.22 -2.66 -14.70
CA ILE A 32 1.07 -3.34 -14.09
C ILE A 32 -0.21 -3.00 -14.86
N THR A 33 -0.93 -4.03 -15.31
CA THR A 33 -2.22 -3.90 -15.98
C THR A 33 -3.35 -4.30 -15.02
N THR A 34 -4.48 -3.63 -15.15
CA THR A 34 -5.70 -3.92 -14.38
C THR A 34 -6.24 -5.32 -14.65
N ALA A 35 -6.05 -5.84 -15.87
CA ALA A 35 -6.34 -7.23 -16.21
C ALA A 35 -5.48 -8.24 -15.42
N LYS A 36 -4.15 -8.02 -15.31
CA LYS A 36 -3.27 -8.89 -14.52
C LYS A 36 -3.63 -8.85 -13.03
N LEU A 37 -3.93 -7.67 -12.50
CA LEU A 37 -4.35 -7.51 -11.11
C LEU A 37 -5.71 -8.15 -10.82
N ALA A 38 -6.67 -8.03 -11.75
CA ALA A 38 -7.97 -8.69 -11.61
C ALA A 38 -7.81 -10.23 -11.59
N ALA A 39 -6.94 -10.76 -12.46
CA ALA A 39 -6.62 -12.19 -12.49
C ALA A 39 -5.94 -12.67 -11.19
N SER A 40 -5.00 -11.90 -10.62
CA SER A 40 -4.30 -12.29 -9.39
C SER A 40 -5.20 -12.36 -8.16
N VAL A 41 -6.27 -11.57 -8.11
CA VAL A 41 -7.29 -11.61 -7.04
C VAL A 41 -8.54 -12.43 -7.40
N GLY A 42 -8.54 -13.10 -8.56
CA GLY A 42 -9.62 -14.01 -8.96
C GLY A 42 -10.95 -13.31 -9.29
N VAL A 43 -10.92 -12.09 -9.82
CA VAL A 43 -12.12 -11.33 -10.21
C VAL A 43 -12.04 -10.87 -11.67
N SER A 44 -13.19 -10.55 -12.27
CA SER A 44 -13.20 -9.89 -13.59
C SER A 44 -12.68 -8.45 -13.48
N GLU A 45 -12.08 -7.91 -14.54
CA GLU A 45 -11.63 -6.50 -14.58
C GLU A 45 -12.78 -5.51 -14.33
N ALA A 46 -13.98 -5.78 -14.84
CA ALA A 46 -15.18 -4.98 -14.54
C ALA A 46 -15.55 -4.99 -13.04
N ALA A 47 -15.33 -6.11 -12.34
CA ALA A 47 -15.57 -6.21 -10.90
C ALA A 47 -14.56 -5.39 -10.09
N LEU A 48 -13.31 -5.33 -10.54
CA LEU A 48 -12.26 -4.52 -9.94
C LEU A 48 -12.59 -3.02 -10.00
N TYR A 49 -13.15 -2.54 -11.14
CA TYR A 49 -13.60 -1.16 -11.26
C TYR A 49 -14.77 -0.77 -10.34
N ARG A 50 -15.55 -1.74 -9.81
CA ARG A 50 -16.56 -1.46 -8.78
C ARG A 50 -15.95 -1.07 -7.43
N HIS A 51 -14.70 -1.44 -7.17
CA HIS A 51 -13.97 -1.08 -5.97
C HIS A 51 -13.08 0.17 -6.19
N PHE A 52 -12.53 0.31 -7.39
CA PHE A 52 -11.65 1.42 -7.75
C PHE A 52 -12.12 2.02 -9.07
N PRO A 53 -12.79 3.19 -9.06
CA PRO A 53 -13.40 3.78 -10.27
C PRO A 53 -12.41 4.05 -11.41
N SER A 54 -11.12 4.16 -11.09
CA SER A 54 -10.05 4.34 -12.06
C SER A 54 -8.76 3.69 -11.58
N LYS A 55 -7.82 3.47 -12.52
CA LYS A 55 -6.46 3.05 -12.18
C LYS A 55 -5.80 4.07 -11.24
N THR A 56 -5.92 5.37 -11.50
CA THR A 56 -5.38 6.41 -10.62
C THR A 56 -5.87 6.27 -9.18
N ARG A 57 -7.20 6.13 -8.99
CA ARG A 57 -7.77 5.96 -7.64
C ARG A 57 -7.28 4.73 -6.90
N MET A 58 -6.89 3.68 -7.62
CA MET A 58 -6.29 2.49 -7.02
C MET A 58 -4.90 2.76 -6.47
N PHE A 59 -4.06 3.46 -7.21
CA PHE A 59 -2.73 3.87 -6.74
C PHE A 59 -2.83 4.90 -5.62
N ASP A 60 -3.75 5.87 -5.70
CA ASP A 60 -4.00 6.80 -4.60
C ASP A 60 -4.36 6.05 -3.31
N SER A 61 -5.27 5.08 -3.40
CA SER A 61 -5.67 4.26 -2.24
C SER A 61 -4.52 3.42 -1.68
N LEU A 62 -3.58 3.00 -2.54
CA LEU A 62 -2.38 2.27 -2.10
C LEU A 62 -1.42 3.21 -1.36
N ILE A 63 -1.25 4.44 -1.86
CA ILE A 63 -0.44 5.47 -1.21
C ILE A 63 -1.03 5.80 0.16
N GLU A 64 -2.34 6.06 0.23
CA GLU A 64 -3.06 6.29 1.49
C GLU A 64 -2.83 5.14 2.49
N PHE A 65 -2.91 3.88 2.02
CA PHE A 65 -2.68 2.71 2.86
C PHE A 65 -1.24 2.65 3.42
N ILE A 66 -0.24 2.99 2.60
CA ILE A 66 1.16 3.03 3.02
C ILE A 66 1.39 4.17 4.03
N GLU A 67 0.84 5.35 3.75
CA GLU A 67 0.90 6.51 4.64
C GLU A 67 0.29 6.20 6.00
N ASP A 68 -0.93 5.64 6.02
CA ASP A 68 -1.60 5.23 7.25
C ASP A 68 -0.75 4.24 8.06
N SER A 69 -0.12 3.27 7.39
CA SER A 69 0.77 2.31 8.05
C SER A 69 2.02 2.97 8.65
N LEU A 70 2.66 3.89 7.92
CA LEU A 70 3.85 4.59 8.39
C LEU A 70 3.50 5.55 9.53
N ILE A 71 2.46 6.36 9.38
CA ILE A 71 1.98 7.31 10.38
C ILE A 71 1.58 6.58 11.66
N THR A 72 0.87 5.46 11.56
CA THR A 72 0.52 4.63 12.72
C THR A 72 1.77 4.21 13.49
N ARG A 73 2.81 3.76 12.78
CA ARG A 73 4.07 3.35 13.41
C ARG A 73 4.86 4.52 13.99
N ILE A 74 4.87 5.67 13.32
CA ILE A 74 5.47 6.92 13.83
C ILE A 74 4.77 7.34 15.12
N ASN A 75 3.44 7.29 15.17
CA ASN A 75 2.68 7.64 16.37
C ASN A 75 3.00 6.72 17.56
N LEU A 76 3.27 5.43 17.32
CA LEU A 76 3.77 4.53 18.36
C LEU A 76 5.16 4.95 18.87
N ILE A 77 6.09 5.28 17.96
CA ILE A 77 7.41 5.80 18.34
C ILE A 77 7.29 7.07 19.19
N LEU A 78 6.43 8.01 18.80
CA LEU A 78 6.19 9.25 19.55
C LEU A 78 5.58 9.00 20.92
N LYS A 79 4.74 7.96 21.04
CA LYS A 79 4.12 7.57 22.30
C LYS A 79 5.13 6.95 23.26
N ASP A 80 5.92 6.00 22.78
CA ASP A 80 6.74 5.11 23.61
C ASP A 80 8.11 5.71 23.94
N GLU A 81 8.72 6.43 23.01
CA GLU A 81 9.98 7.15 23.25
C GLU A 81 9.69 8.60 23.66
N LYS A 82 10.47 9.17 24.59
CA LYS A 82 10.34 10.56 25.06
C LYS A 82 11.52 11.43 24.66
N ASP A 83 12.69 10.85 24.47
CA ASP A 83 13.88 11.58 24.03
C ASP A 83 13.76 11.98 22.55
N THR A 84 13.94 13.28 22.27
CA THR A 84 13.76 13.84 20.92
C THR A 84 14.76 13.28 19.92
N SER A 85 16.03 13.15 20.31
CA SER A 85 17.07 12.62 19.42
C SER A 85 16.82 11.16 19.07
N THR A 86 16.38 10.37 20.04
CA THR A 86 16.03 8.96 19.85
C THR A 86 14.78 8.80 19.01
N ARG A 87 13.74 9.63 19.19
CA ARG A 87 12.55 9.67 18.30
C ARG A 87 12.93 9.90 16.85
N LEU A 88 13.73 10.94 16.58
CA LEU A 88 14.17 11.26 15.21
C LEU A 88 14.93 10.08 14.61
N ARG A 89 15.86 9.48 15.36
CA ARG A 89 16.60 8.30 14.91
C ARG A 89 15.68 7.13 14.55
N LEU A 90 14.70 6.82 15.39
CA LEU A 90 13.76 5.72 15.16
C LEU A 90 12.86 5.98 13.95
N ILE A 91 12.37 7.21 13.77
CA ILE A 91 11.56 7.59 12.59
C ILE A 91 12.39 7.47 11.31
N VAL A 92 13.63 7.98 11.31
CA VAL A 92 14.53 7.85 10.15
C VAL A 92 14.79 6.38 9.83
N LEU A 93 15.10 5.55 10.82
CA LEU A 93 15.30 4.10 10.63
C LEU A 93 14.03 3.41 10.11
N LEU A 94 12.85 3.82 10.55
CA LEU A 94 11.58 3.31 10.03
C LEU A 94 11.43 3.62 8.53
N ILE A 95 11.65 4.86 8.13
CA ILE A 95 11.49 5.29 6.73
C ILE A 95 12.54 4.62 5.84
N LEU A 96 13.81 4.61 6.26
CA LEU A 96 14.88 3.95 5.51
C LEU A 96 14.65 2.44 5.41
N GLY A 97 14.29 1.80 6.52
CA GLY A 97 13.99 0.37 6.54
C GLY A 97 12.73 0.01 5.75
N PHE A 98 11.74 0.90 5.67
CA PHE A 98 10.61 0.73 4.76
C PHE A 98 11.09 0.75 3.31
N GLY A 99 11.91 1.74 2.95
CA GLY A 99 12.49 1.89 1.62
C GLY A 99 13.28 0.68 1.15
N GLU A 100 14.16 0.18 2.02
CA GLU A 100 15.00 -0.99 1.76
C GLU A 100 14.19 -2.27 1.55
N ARG A 101 13.13 -2.47 2.35
CA ARG A 101 12.32 -3.71 2.31
C ARG A 101 11.22 -3.69 1.24
N ASN A 102 10.85 -2.51 0.74
CA ASN A 102 9.73 -2.34 -0.18
C ASN A 102 10.13 -1.40 -1.34
N PRO A 103 11.12 -1.76 -2.17
CA PRO A 103 11.58 -0.92 -3.27
C PRO A 103 10.48 -0.62 -4.31
N GLY A 104 9.53 -1.52 -4.54
CA GLY A 104 8.40 -1.32 -5.46
C GLY A 104 7.42 -0.25 -4.98
N LEU A 105 7.05 -0.28 -3.71
CA LEU A 105 6.17 0.71 -3.09
C LEU A 105 6.89 2.07 -2.98
N THR A 106 8.19 2.05 -2.68
CA THR A 106 9.01 3.27 -2.59
C THR A 106 9.10 4.00 -3.93
N ARG A 107 9.17 3.26 -5.03
CA ARG A 107 9.13 3.80 -6.39
C ARG A 107 7.85 4.61 -6.64
N ILE A 108 6.70 4.07 -6.22
CA ILE A 108 5.40 4.76 -6.34
C ILE A 108 5.36 6.03 -5.50
N LEU A 109 5.82 5.99 -4.25
CA LEU A 109 5.83 7.17 -3.36
C LEU A 109 6.74 8.29 -3.86
N THR A 110 7.85 7.95 -4.52
CA THR A 110 8.85 8.91 -5.00
C THR A 110 8.62 9.37 -6.43
N GLY A 111 7.67 8.77 -7.15
CA GLY A 111 7.38 9.09 -8.55
C GLY A 111 8.51 8.70 -9.53
N THR A 112 9.50 7.91 -9.07
CA THR A 112 10.53 7.34 -9.94
C THR A 112 9.89 6.23 -10.78
N ARG A 113 10.20 6.13 -12.08
CA ARG A 113 9.50 5.22 -13.00
C ARG A 113 10.00 3.78 -12.93
#